data_AF-A0A075GA43-F1
#
_entry.id   AF-A0A075GA43-F1
#
_cell.length_a   1.000
_cell.length_b   1.000
_cell.length_c   1.000
_cell.angle_alpha   90.00
_cell.angle_beta   90.00
_cell.angle_gamma   90.00
#
_symmetry.space_group_name_H-M   'P 1'
#
loop_
_entity.id
_entity.type
_entity.pdbx_description
1 polymer ?
#
loop_
_entity_poly.entity_id
_entity_poly.type
_entity_poly.pdbx_seq_one_letter_code
_entity_poly.pdbx_strand_id
1 'polypeptide(L)'
;MVVSGMVELGPSKWMKKATPFGYARISTDKQTADDRKHSDPMKKPVLMRQMAEVNAALKVAKLPQVKKANWFVEIASGRNPKRKQWGALRQAILDHNGRAFVVVTRPDRWARDVDASVEALAPLKRQGIPLYATVGGIQTGTTDERRPTENFMFLLESGFAAQTSDIQEVKALTAAERQRSEGAIPGHGRSLFPFARMDPLDAYRENVSILSLPGREGTITRLRDTVASLTAPHGMAATAVERLRKAENERIGKLSPEQYREWYDFRQGIRERLIRAGHDPWAGKARTKPGPIDWPSRALMRMVGLYLGEPWKYKRPTDAFIADVMENYVEYLSDKDKRLRAATVGKRRKQ
;
A
#
# COMPACT_ATOMS: atom_id res chain seq x y z
N MET A 1 -13.55 -25.76 -49.64
CA MET A 1 -14.35 -26.05 -48.44
C MET A 1 -14.30 -24.81 -47.56
N VAL A 2 -15.33 -23.97 -47.64
CA VAL A 2 -15.37 -22.67 -46.96
C VAL A 2 -15.72 -22.91 -45.50
N VAL A 3 -14.76 -22.76 -44.59
CA VAL A 3 -15.03 -22.72 -43.14
C VAL A 3 -15.62 -21.36 -42.82
N SER A 4 -16.87 -21.14 -43.25
CA SER A 4 -17.68 -19.99 -42.88
C SER A 4 -18.42 -20.32 -41.59
N GLY A 5 -17.81 -19.94 -40.48
CA GLY A 5 -18.42 -19.93 -39.17
C GLY A 5 -17.56 -19.10 -38.25
N MET A 6 -17.67 -17.78 -38.33
CA MET A 6 -17.28 -16.93 -37.21
C MET A 6 -17.97 -17.51 -35.97
N VAL A 7 -17.19 -18.05 -35.03
CA VAL A 7 -17.71 -18.54 -33.76
C VAL A 7 -18.39 -17.35 -33.09
N GLU A 8 -19.72 -17.38 -33.02
CA GLU A 8 -20.52 -16.31 -32.45
C GLU A 8 -20.22 -16.27 -30.94
N LEU A 9 -19.25 -15.44 -30.55
CA LEU A 9 -18.95 -15.12 -29.16
C LEU A 9 -20.19 -14.45 -28.57
N GLY A 10 -20.60 -14.89 -27.39
CA GLY A 10 -21.75 -14.28 -26.74
C GLY A 10 -22.58 -15.21 -25.88
N PRO A 11 -23.58 -14.63 -25.19
CA PRO A 11 -24.38 -15.35 -24.23
C PRO A 11 -25.30 -16.35 -24.91
N SER A 12 -25.44 -17.51 -24.28
CA SER A 12 -26.35 -18.55 -24.71
C SER A 12 -27.80 -18.07 -24.65
N LYS A 13 -28.64 -18.50 -25.60
CA LYS A 13 -30.05 -18.07 -25.70
C LYS A 13 -30.84 -18.32 -24.41
N TRP A 14 -30.52 -19.39 -23.69
CA TRP A 14 -31.19 -19.76 -22.44
C TRP A 14 -30.94 -18.78 -21.28
N MET A 15 -29.83 -18.03 -21.32
CA MET A 15 -29.47 -17.08 -20.26
C MET A 15 -30.49 -15.94 -20.11
N LYS A 16 -31.28 -15.67 -21.16
CA LYS A 16 -32.38 -14.69 -21.12
C LYS A 16 -33.45 -15.01 -20.08
N LYS A 17 -33.59 -16.28 -19.69
CA LYS A 17 -34.55 -16.76 -18.69
C LYS A 17 -33.89 -17.26 -17.39
N ALA A 18 -32.56 -17.19 -17.32
CA ALA A 18 -31.80 -17.70 -16.17
C ALA A 18 -31.59 -16.63 -15.10
N THR A 19 -31.26 -17.05 -13.88
CA THR A 19 -30.96 -16.12 -12.78
C THR A 19 -29.48 -15.73 -12.82
N PRO A 20 -29.15 -14.43 -12.95
CA PRO A 20 -27.77 -13.97 -12.87
C PRO A 20 -27.33 -13.80 -11.41
N PHE A 21 -26.10 -14.21 -11.13
CA PHE A 21 -25.39 -13.95 -9.88
C PHE A 21 -24.14 -13.12 -10.16
N GLY A 22 -24.02 -11.97 -9.50
CA GLY A 22 -22.95 -11.02 -9.77
C GLY A 22 -21.77 -11.21 -8.83
N TYR A 23 -20.55 -11.16 -9.38
CA TYR A 23 -19.32 -11.17 -8.60
C TYR A 23 -18.45 -9.97 -8.95
N ALA A 24 -18.07 -9.19 -7.95
CA ALA A 24 -17.17 -8.05 -8.13
C ALA A 24 -16.01 -8.09 -7.15
N ARG A 25 -14.83 -7.64 -7.60
CA ARG A 25 -13.61 -7.69 -6.80
C ARG A 25 -12.78 -6.44 -6.97
N ILE A 26 -12.14 -6.03 -5.89
CA ILE A 26 -11.11 -4.99 -5.91
C ILE A 26 -9.86 -5.43 -5.12
N SER A 27 -8.68 -5.15 -5.69
CA SER A 27 -7.42 -5.33 -4.98
C SER A 27 -7.25 -4.22 -3.94
N THR A 28 -6.63 -4.54 -2.81
CA THR A 28 -6.26 -3.58 -1.77
C THR A 28 -5.48 -2.39 -2.32
N ASP A 29 -4.56 -2.66 -3.24
CA ASP A 29 -3.67 -1.65 -3.82
C ASP A 29 -4.36 -0.76 -4.84
N LYS A 30 -5.50 -1.22 -5.37
CA LYS A 30 -6.34 -0.48 -6.33
C LYS A 30 -7.49 0.28 -5.65
N GLN A 31 -7.57 0.28 -4.31
CA GLN A 31 -8.53 1.09 -3.56
C GLN A 31 -8.09 2.56 -3.56
N THR A 32 -8.99 3.44 -4.01
CA THR A 32 -8.83 4.89 -3.89
C THR A 32 -8.94 5.35 -2.43
N ALA A 33 -8.57 6.60 -2.15
CA ALA A 33 -8.78 7.20 -0.82
C ALA A 33 -10.27 7.18 -0.42
N ASP A 34 -11.19 7.36 -1.38
CA ASP A 34 -12.62 7.32 -1.14
C ASP A 34 -13.13 5.91 -0.89
N ASP A 35 -12.62 4.89 -1.61
CA ASP A 35 -12.96 3.50 -1.30
C ASP A 35 -12.59 3.15 0.15
N ARG A 36 -11.46 3.64 0.65
CA ARG A 36 -10.98 3.39 2.03
C ARG A 36 -11.86 4.04 3.10
N LYS A 37 -12.68 5.04 2.78
CA LYS A 37 -13.61 5.68 3.74
C LYS A 37 -14.81 4.80 4.09
N HIS A 38 -15.14 3.82 3.24
CA HIS A 38 -16.29 2.93 3.44
C HIS A 38 -15.86 1.59 4.01
N SER A 39 -16.38 1.24 5.19
CA SER A 39 -16.18 -0.08 5.82
C SER A 39 -16.96 -1.18 5.09
N ASP A 40 -18.16 -0.86 4.61
CA ASP A 40 -19.01 -1.76 3.82
C ASP A 40 -18.47 -1.90 2.38
N PRO A 41 -18.08 -3.11 1.94
CA PRO A 41 -17.63 -3.35 0.57
C PRO A 41 -18.64 -2.92 -0.50
N MET A 42 -19.95 -3.07 -0.25
CA MET A 42 -21.01 -2.75 -1.21
C MET A 42 -21.13 -1.25 -1.49
N LYS A 43 -20.58 -0.41 -0.60
CA LYS A 43 -20.60 1.06 -0.71
C LYS A 43 -19.32 1.64 -1.30
N LYS A 44 -18.35 0.81 -1.68
CA LYS A 44 -17.08 1.29 -2.26
C LYS A 44 -17.33 1.76 -3.69
N PRO A 45 -17.01 3.01 -4.05
CA PRO A 45 -17.28 3.57 -5.37
C PRO A 45 -16.82 2.71 -6.55
N VAL A 46 -15.64 2.09 -6.47
CA VAL A 46 -15.12 1.25 -7.55
C VAL A 46 -15.94 -0.04 -7.73
N LEU A 47 -16.43 -0.63 -6.64
CA LEU A 47 -17.30 -1.81 -6.72
C LEU A 47 -18.70 -1.43 -7.21
N MET A 48 -19.24 -0.30 -6.75
CA MET A 48 -20.50 0.24 -7.27
C MET A 48 -20.45 0.47 -8.78
N ARG A 49 -19.33 1.02 -9.27
CA ARG A 49 -19.11 1.23 -10.71
C ARG A 49 -19.08 -0.10 -11.47
N GLN A 50 -18.36 -1.11 -10.99
CA GLN A 50 -18.34 -2.45 -11.61
C GLN A 50 -19.75 -3.07 -11.69
N MET A 51 -20.55 -2.97 -10.62
CA MET A 51 -21.92 -3.48 -10.60
C MET A 51 -22.84 -2.75 -11.59
N ALA A 52 -22.69 -1.42 -11.69
CA ALA A 52 -23.42 -0.61 -12.65
C ALA A 52 -23.03 -0.93 -14.10
N GLU A 53 -21.73 -1.07 -14.38
CA GLU A 53 -21.19 -1.47 -15.68
C GLU A 53 -21.75 -2.84 -16.11
N VAL A 54 -21.74 -3.83 -15.20
CA VAL A 54 -22.31 -5.16 -15.47
C VAL A 54 -23.79 -5.07 -15.79
N ASN A 55 -24.59 -4.39 -14.98
CA ASN A 55 -26.04 -4.29 -15.20
C ASN A 55 -26.40 -3.48 -16.46
N ALA A 56 -25.58 -2.50 -16.84
CA ALA A 56 -25.73 -1.79 -18.10
C ALA A 56 -25.44 -2.72 -19.30
N ALA A 57 -24.36 -3.50 -19.23
CA ALA A 57 -23.99 -4.44 -20.28
C ALA A 57 -25.01 -5.59 -20.43
N LEU A 58 -25.52 -6.14 -19.31
CA LEU A 58 -26.59 -7.15 -19.33
C LEU A 58 -27.86 -6.61 -20.00
N LYS A 59 -28.24 -5.36 -19.71
CA LYS A 59 -29.37 -4.69 -20.36
C LYS A 59 -29.18 -4.58 -21.87
N VAL A 60 -27.99 -4.16 -22.33
CA VAL A 60 -27.65 -4.08 -23.76
C VAL A 60 -27.71 -5.46 -24.42
N ALA A 61 -27.21 -6.50 -23.74
CA ALA A 61 -27.26 -7.89 -24.21
C ALA A 61 -28.66 -8.54 -24.11
N LYS A 62 -29.67 -7.80 -23.65
CA LYS A 62 -31.04 -8.30 -23.39
C LYS A 62 -31.05 -9.51 -22.44
N LEU A 63 -30.18 -9.47 -21.43
CA LEU A 63 -30.10 -10.45 -20.35
C LEU A 63 -30.70 -9.86 -19.06
N PRO A 64 -31.19 -10.72 -18.13
CA PRO A 64 -31.66 -10.26 -16.84
C PRO A 64 -30.54 -9.58 -16.06
N GLN A 65 -30.88 -8.50 -15.34
CA GLN A 65 -29.94 -7.77 -14.50
C GLN A 65 -29.74 -8.48 -13.16
N VAL A 66 -28.57 -8.31 -12.55
CA VAL A 66 -28.25 -8.85 -11.23
C VAL A 66 -29.01 -8.05 -10.17
N LYS A 67 -29.88 -8.75 -9.42
CA LYS A 67 -30.59 -8.20 -8.26
C LYS A 67 -29.61 -7.90 -7.12
N LYS A 68 -29.93 -6.92 -6.27
CA LYS A 68 -29.09 -6.51 -5.14
C LYS A 68 -28.70 -7.67 -4.20
N ALA A 69 -29.62 -8.61 -3.96
CA ALA A 69 -29.38 -9.78 -3.11
C ALA A 69 -28.44 -10.83 -3.72
N ASN A 70 -28.20 -10.79 -5.04
CA ASN A 70 -27.38 -11.76 -5.76
C ASN A 70 -25.97 -11.23 -6.06
N TRP A 71 -25.55 -10.15 -5.38
CA TRP A 71 -24.21 -9.57 -5.52
C TRP A 71 -23.27 -10.05 -4.41
N PHE A 72 -22.11 -10.54 -4.84
CA PHE A 72 -21.05 -11.02 -3.97
C PHE A 72 -19.80 -10.19 -4.26
N VAL A 73 -19.29 -9.53 -3.23
CA VAL A 73 -18.23 -8.53 -3.37
C VAL A 73 -17.04 -8.83 -2.49
N GLU A 74 -15.84 -8.85 -3.07
CA GLU A 74 -14.63 -9.24 -2.37
C GLU A 74 -13.56 -8.15 -2.42
N ILE A 75 -12.92 -7.92 -1.26
CA ILE A 75 -11.78 -7.03 -1.11
C ILE A 75 -10.57 -7.91 -0.80
N ALA A 76 -9.47 -7.69 -1.52
CA ALA A 76 -8.14 -8.23 -1.19
C ALA A 76 -7.94 -9.75 -1.29
N SER A 77 -8.83 -10.52 -1.91
CA SER A 77 -8.66 -11.98 -2.01
C SER A 77 -8.75 -12.48 -3.45
N GLY A 78 -7.65 -13.03 -3.93
CA GLY A 78 -7.56 -13.64 -5.25
C GLY A 78 -6.65 -14.86 -5.31
N ARG A 79 -5.76 -14.99 -4.32
CA ARG A 79 -4.88 -16.15 -4.08
C ARG A 79 -5.26 -16.95 -2.83
N ASN A 80 -6.12 -16.42 -1.96
CA ASN A 80 -6.54 -17.17 -0.77
C ASN A 80 -7.54 -18.24 -1.22
N PRO A 81 -7.31 -19.54 -0.97
CA PRO A 81 -8.26 -20.59 -1.33
C PRO A 81 -9.57 -20.51 -0.53
N LYS A 82 -9.56 -19.88 0.66
CA LYS A 82 -10.75 -19.70 1.52
C LYS A 82 -11.45 -18.36 1.24
N ARG A 83 -11.89 -18.18 -0.01
CA ARG A 83 -12.60 -16.98 -0.48
C ARG A 83 -14.04 -16.96 0.07
N LYS A 84 -14.28 -16.25 1.17
CA LYS A 84 -15.59 -16.25 1.85
C LYS A 84 -16.74 -15.86 0.91
N GLN A 85 -16.56 -14.83 0.08
CA GLN A 85 -17.62 -14.31 -0.79
C GLN A 85 -17.83 -15.18 -2.03
N TRP A 86 -16.75 -15.75 -2.58
CA TRP A 86 -16.88 -16.80 -3.60
C TRP A 86 -17.56 -18.06 -3.06
N GLY A 87 -17.24 -18.49 -1.83
CA GLY A 87 -17.90 -19.63 -1.20
C GLY A 87 -19.39 -19.37 -0.99
N ALA A 88 -19.75 -18.17 -0.53
CA ALA A 88 -21.14 -17.73 -0.40
C ALA A 88 -21.85 -17.65 -1.76
N LEU A 89 -21.19 -17.13 -2.80
CA LEU A 89 -21.72 -17.12 -4.17
C LEU A 89 -22.03 -18.55 -4.63
N ARG A 90 -21.06 -19.46 -4.49
CA ARG A 90 -21.22 -20.86 -4.89
C ARG A 90 -22.38 -21.51 -4.16
N GLN A 91 -22.49 -21.31 -2.85
CA GLN A 91 -23.59 -21.86 -2.05
C GLN A 91 -24.94 -21.27 -2.49
N ALA A 92 -25.02 -19.95 -2.69
CA ALA A 92 -26.26 -19.30 -3.12
C ALA A 92 -26.74 -19.77 -4.51
N ILE A 93 -25.82 -20.12 -5.40
CA ILE A 93 -26.17 -20.71 -6.70
C ILE A 93 -26.62 -22.16 -6.52
N LEU A 94 -25.98 -22.92 -5.64
CA LEU A 94 -26.37 -24.30 -5.34
C LEU A 94 -27.75 -24.40 -4.71
N ASP A 95 -28.10 -23.44 -3.86
CA ASP A 95 -29.41 -23.35 -3.21
C ASP A 95 -30.49 -22.78 -4.16
N HIS A 96 -30.11 -22.32 -5.35
CA HIS A 96 -31.03 -21.74 -6.31
C HIS A 96 -31.72 -22.82 -7.15
N ASN A 97 -33.05 -22.86 -7.05
CA ASN A 97 -33.88 -23.66 -7.94
C ASN A 97 -34.00 -23.01 -9.33
N GLY A 98 -33.22 -23.49 -10.29
CA GLY A 98 -33.32 -23.10 -11.70
C GLY A 98 -31.96 -22.92 -12.38
N ARG A 99 -32.00 -22.54 -13.66
CA ARG A 99 -30.77 -22.24 -14.41
C ARG A 99 -30.17 -20.93 -13.90
N ALA A 100 -28.89 -20.95 -13.59
CA ALA A 100 -28.13 -19.79 -13.14
C ALA A 100 -26.86 -19.60 -13.95
N PHE A 101 -26.33 -18.37 -13.93
CA PHE A 101 -25.01 -18.05 -14.46
C PHE A 101 -24.35 -16.97 -13.61
N VAL A 102 -23.02 -16.98 -13.59
CA VAL A 102 -22.22 -15.99 -12.86
C VAL A 102 -21.82 -14.88 -13.82
N VAL A 103 -21.85 -13.63 -13.35
CA VAL A 103 -21.48 -12.46 -14.13
C VAL A 103 -20.37 -11.69 -13.46
N VAL A 104 -19.34 -11.35 -14.24
CA VAL A 104 -18.23 -10.49 -13.85
C VAL A 104 -18.04 -9.40 -14.89
N THR A 105 -17.44 -8.27 -14.50
CA THR A 105 -17.12 -7.21 -15.48
C THR A 105 -16.11 -7.72 -16.51
N ARG A 106 -15.06 -8.41 -16.06
CA ARG A 106 -13.93 -8.93 -16.86
C ARG A 106 -13.37 -10.20 -16.22
N PRO A 107 -12.64 -11.05 -16.96
CA PRO A 107 -11.99 -12.23 -16.39
C PRO A 107 -11.02 -11.91 -15.23
N ASP A 108 -10.28 -10.80 -15.29
CA ASP A 108 -9.38 -10.33 -14.21
C ASP A 108 -10.11 -9.91 -12.91
N ARG A 109 -11.45 -9.90 -12.90
CA ARG A 109 -12.27 -9.68 -11.71
C ARG A 109 -12.76 -10.96 -11.08
N TRP A 110 -12.65 -12.10 -11.77
CA TRP A 110 -12.98 -13.41 -11.23
C TRP A 110 -11.91 -13.96 -10.29
N ALA A 111 -10.65 -13.97 -10.74
CA ALA A 111 -9.50 -14.49 -10.00
C ALA A 111 -8.23 -13.67 -10.27
N ARG A 112 -7.17 -13.83 -9.45
CA ARG A 112 -5.94 -13.00 -9.55
C ARG A 112 -4.98 -13.55 -10.59
N ASP A 113 -4.99 -14.86 -10.79
CA ASP A 113 -4.15 -15.59 -11.72
C ASP A 113 -4.95 -16.72 -12.36
N VAL A 114 -4.32 -17.41 -13.31
CA VAL A 114 -4.95 -18.48 -14.09
C VAL A 114 -5.30 -19.66 -13.19
N ASP A 115 -4.41 -20.06 -12.28
CA ASP A 115 -4.61 -21.23 -11.43
C ASP A 115 -5.83 -21.04 -10.51
N ALA A 116 -5.90 -19.91 -9.80
CA ALA A 116 -7.07 -19.59 -9.00
C ALA A 116 -8.35 -19.43 -9.84
N SER A 117 -8.23 -19.00 -11.10
CA SER A 117 -9.34 -18.92 -12.05
C SER A 117 -9.89 -20.31 -12.37
N VAL A 118 -9.00 -21.26 -12.69
CA VAL A 118 -9.33 -22.65 -13.01
C VAL A 118 -9.96 -23.36 -11.81
N GLU A 119 -9.35 -23.25 -10.64
CA GLU A 119 -9.86 -23.86 -9.41
C GLU A 119 -11.27 -23.37 -9.05
N ALA A 120 -11.48 -22.05 -9.13
CA ALA A 120 -12.77 -21.45 -8.82
C ALA A 120 -13.85 -21.80 -9.86
N LEU A 121 -13.46 -22.00 -11.12
CA LEU A 121 -14.36 -22.26 -12.24
C LEU A 121 -14.77 -23.74 -12.33
N ALA A 122 -13.87 -24.67 -11.97
CA ALA A 122 -14.10 -26.11 -12.05
C ALA A 122 -15.42 -26.60 -11.39
N PRO A 123 -15.77 -26.23 -10.15
CA PRO A 123 -17.01 -26.70 -9.54
C PRO A 123 -18.27 -26.18 -10.25
N LEU A 124 -18.24 -24.95 -10.76
CA LEU A 124 -19.37 -24.35 -11.50
C LEU A 124 -19.56 -25.04 -12.85
N LYS A 125 -18.46 -25.34 -13.56
CA LYS A 125 -18.49 -26.07 -14.83
C LYS A 125 -19.11 -27.46 -14.72
N ARG A 126 -18.80 -28.19 -13.64
CA ARG A 126 -19.37 -29.52 -13.36
C ARG A 126 -20.88 -29.48 -13.10
N GLN A 127 -21.40 -28.32 -12.71
CA GLN A 127 -22.81 -28.10 -12.38
C GLN A 127 -23.58 -27.41 -13.50
N GLY A 128 -22.98 -27.25 -14.69
CA GLY A 128 -23.67 -26.60 -15.80
C GLY A 128 -23.81 -25.08 -15.64
N ILE A 129 -23.02 -24.45 -14.76
CA ILE A 129 -23.10 -23.01 -14.48
C ILE A 129 -21.93 -22.29 -15.18
N PRO A 130 -22.18 -21.52 -16.25
CA PRO A 130 -21.14 -20.73 -16.89
C PRO A 130 -20.89 -19.40 -16.15
N LEU A 131 -19.69 -18.89 -16.33
CA LEU A 131 -19.35 -17.48 -16.14
C LEU A 131 -19.52 -16.70 -17.44
N TYR A 132 -20.01 -15.48 -17.31
CA TYR A 132 -20.12 -14.50 -18.37
C TYR A 132 -19.36 -13.22 -18.00
N ALA A 133 -18.34 -12.89 -18.79
CA ALA A 133 -17.63 -11.62 -18.69
C ALA A 133 -18.30 -10.59 -19.60
N THR A 134 -18.84 -9.51 -19.01
CA THR A 134 -19.62 -8.54 -19.77
C THR A 134 -18.78 -7.72 -20.75
N VAL A 135 -17.54 -7.39 -20.37
CA VAL A 135 -16.56 -6.81 -21.28
C VAL A 135 -15.96 -7.95 -22.09
N GLY A 136 -16.02 -7.83 -23.42
CA GLY A 136 -15.61 -8.88 -24.35
C GLY A 136 -16.71 -9.89 -24.69
N GLY A 137 -17.81 -9.93 -23.91
CA GLY A 137 -18.96 -10.81 -24.20
C GLY A 137 -18.62 -12.29 -24.12
N ILE A 138 -17.64 -12.67 -23.28
CA ILE A 138 -17.09 -14.03 -23.24
C ILE A 138 -17.91 -14.88 -22.26
N GLN A 139 -18.47 -15.99 -22.75
CA GLN A 139 -19.10 -17.00 -21.89
C GLN A 139 -18.20 -18.24 -21.75
N THR A 140 -17.81 -18.59 -20.53
CA THR A 140 -17.13 -19.87 -20.29
C THR A 140 -18.06 -21.05 -20.58
N GLY A 141 -17.49 -22.14 -21.10
CA GLY A 141 -18.22 -23.38 -21.35
C GLY A 141 -18.48 -24.17 -20.07
N THR A 142 -19.42 -25.10 -20.14
CA THR A 142 -19.73 -26.06 -19.07
C THR A 142 -19.43 -27.49 -19.54
N THR A 143 -19.72 -28.48 -18.70
CA THR A 143 -19.57 -29.91 -19.08
C THR A 143 -20.50 -30.27 -20.25
N ASP A 144 -21.73 -29.74 -20.22
CA ASP A 144 -22.78 -30.03 -21.21
C ASP A 144 -22.76 -29.07 -22.41
N GLU A 145 -22.26 -27.85 -22.22
CA GLU A 145 -22.16 -26.82 -23.27
C GLU A 145 -20.69 -26.38 -23.42
N ARG A 146 -19.93 -27.17 -24.20
CA ARG A 146 -18.50 -26.95 -24.37
C ARG A 146 -18.23 -25.72 -25.23
N ARG A 147 -17.46 -24.77 -24.68
CA ARG A 147 -16.99 -23.55 -25.34
C ARG A 147 -15.47 -23.41 -25.21
N PRO A 148 -14.68 -24.23 -25.92
CA PRO A 148 -13.22 -24.29 -25.73
C PRO A 148 -12.53 -22.97 -26.06
N THR A 149 -12.93 -22.28 -27.13
CA THR A 149 -12.36 -20.99 -27.53
C THR A 149 -12.61 -19.90 -26.48
N GLU A 150 -13.84 -19.75 -26.01
CA GLU A 150 -14.17 -18.76 -24.97
C GLU A 150 -13.51 -19.08 -23.63
N ASN A 151 -13.40 -20.37 -23.28
CA ASN A 151 -12.64 -20.81 -22.11
C ASN A 151 -11.16 -20.41 -22.22
N PHE A 152 -10.54 -20.61 -23.39
CA PHE A 152 -9.16 -20.21 -23.64
C PHE A 152 -8.99 -18.69 -23.51
N MET A 153 -9.85 -17.90 -24.17
CA MET A 153 -9.82 -16.44 -24.09
C MET A 153 -10.01 -15.92 -22.67
N PHE A 154 -10.95 -16.50 -21.92
CA PHE A 154 -11.20 -16.13 -20.53
C PHE A 154 -9.97 -16.36 -19.63
N LEU A 155 -9.30 -17.49 -19.79
CA LEU A 155 -8.09 -17.81 -19.03
C LEU A 155 -6.89 -16.95 -19.48
N LEU A 156 -6.76 -16.69 -20.77
CA LEU A 156 -5.74 -15.80 -21.32
C LEU A 156 -5.86 -14.37 -20.74
N GLU A 157 -7.07 -13.81 -20.72
CA GLU A 157 -7.32 -12.48 -20.15
C GLU A 157 -7.11 -12.45 -18.62
N SER A 158 -7.38 -13.56 -17.94
CA SER A 158 -7.05 -13.72 -16.52
C SER A 158 -5.52 -13.73 -16.29
N GLY A 159 -4.75 -14.38 -17.18
CA GLY A 159 -3.30 -14.51 -17.10
C GLY A 159 -2.52 -13.23 -17.40
N PHE A 160 -2.85 -12.49 -18.46
CA PHE A 160 -2.15 -11.24 -18.80
C PHE A 160 -2.26 -10.18 -17.70
N ALA A 161 -3.41 -10.11 -17.02
CA ALA A 161 -3.60 -9.21 -15.90
C ALA A 161 -2.79 -9.61 -14.65
N ALA A 162 -2.53 -10.91 -14.47
CA ALA A 162 -1.70 -11.43 -13.39
C ALA A 162 -0.21 -11.12 -13.63
N GLN A 163 0.28 -11.41 -14.83
CA GLN A 163 1.69 -11.21 -15.20
C GLN A 163 2.09 -9.73 -15.13
N THR A 164 1.24 -8.83 -15.58
CA THR A 164 1.48 -7.37 -15.46
C THR A 164 1.52 -6.90 -14.00
N SER A 165 0.72 -7.50 -13.13
CA SER A 165 0.73 -7.20 -11.69
C SER A 165 1.99 -7.75 -11.00
N ASP A 166 2.39 -8.98 -11.33
CA ASP A 166 3.55 -9.63 -10.72
C ASP A 166 4.87 -8.97 -11.17
N ILE A 167 4.96 -8.56 -12.45
CA ILE A 167 6.11 -7.76 -12.93
C ILE A 167 6.20 -6.41 -12.22
N GLN A 168 5.06 -5.76 -11.91
CA GLN A 168 5.05 -4.52 -11.14
C GLN A 168 5.45 -4.74 -9.68
N GLU A 169 5.01 -5.85 -9.08
CA GLU A 169 5.37 -6.24 -7.72
C GLU A 169 6.87 -6.53 -7.59
N VAL A 170 7.44 -7.31 -8.53
CA VAL A 170 8.88 -7.58 -8.60
C VAL A 170 9.67 -6.28 -8.77
N LYS A 171 9.28 -5.40 -9.70
CA LYS A 171 9.94 -4.09 -9.89
C LYS A 171 9.88 -3.23 -8.62
N ALA A 172 8.75 -3.24 -7.91
CA ALA A 172 8.59 -2.49 -6.66
C ALA A 172 9.45 -3.06 -5.52
N LEU A 173 9.54 -4.40 -5.42
CA LEU A 173 10.38 -5.09 -4.44
C LEU A 173 11.86 -4.84 -4.71
N THR A 174 12.33 -5.00 -5.96
CA THR A 174 13.72 -4.72 -6.32
C THR A 174 14.10 -3.26 -6.10
N ALA A 175 13.19 -2.31 -6.40
CA ALA A 175 13.40 -0.90 -6.10
C ALA A 175 13.45 -0.62 -4.59
N ALA A 176 12.64 -1.31 -3.79
CA ALA A 176 12.64 -1.20 -2.34
C ALA A 176 13.88 -1.83 -1.71
N GLU A 177 14.36 -2.97 -2.23
CA GLU A 177 15.59 -3.63 -1.78
C GLU A 177 16.83 -2.79 -2.09
N ARG A 178 16.91 -2.23 -3.30
CA ARG A 178 17.97 -1.28 -3.67
C ARG A 178 17.96 -0.06 -2.73
N GLN A 179 16.80 0.55 -2.53
CA GLN A 179 16.64 1.67 -1.59
C GLN A 179 17.03 1.32 -0.16
N ARG A 180 16.71 0.11 0.32
CA ARG A 180 17.14 -0.37 1.65
C ARG A 180 18.64 -0.59 1.74
N SER A 181 19.26 -1.17 0.71
CA SER A 181 20.71 -1.38 0.67
C SER A 181 21.50 -0.07 0.63
N GLU A 182 20.91 0.97 0.05
CA GLU A 182 21.45 2.34 -0.04
C GLU A 182 21.05 3.23 1.15
N GLY A 183 20.34 2.70 2.17
CA GLY A 183 20.00 3.44 3.40
C GLY A 183 18.76 4.36 3.30
N ALA A 184 18.03 4.34 2.18
CA ALA A 184 16.85 5.18 1.97
C ALA A 184 15.61 4.66 2.71
N ILE A 185 14.96 5.54 3.50
CA ILE A 185 13.71 5.19 4.20
C ILE A 185 12.49 5.27 3.26
N PRO A 186 11.52 4.34 3.36
CA PRO A 186 10.18 4.56 2.81
C PRO A 186 9.42 5.66 3.58
N GLY A 187 9.18 6.82 2.95
CA GLY A 187 8.13 7.81 3.26
C GLY A 187 8.03 8.47 4.65
N HIS A 188 8.68 7.94 5.68
CA HIS A 188 8.54 8.32 7.09
C HIS A 188 9.88 8.16 7.84
N GLY A 189 10.34 9.20 8.56
CA GLY A 189 11.57 9.16 9.35
C GLY A 189 11.38 9.67 10.79
N ARG A 190 12.47 9.71 11.56
CA ARG A 190 12.51 10.27 12.92
C ARG A 190 13.13 11.65 12.89
N SER A 191 12.47 12.62 13.52
CA SER A 191 13.02 13.95 13.76
C SER A 191 14.28 13.88 14.62
N LEU A 192 15.27 14.71 14.31
CA LEU A 192 16.45 14.96 15.14
C LEU A 192 16.29 16.15 16.07
N PHE A 193 15.09 16.75 16.10
CA PHE A 193 14.75 17.90 16.94
C PHE A 193 15.77 19.04 16.86
N PRO A 194 16.09 19.54 15.64
CA PRO A 194 17.11 20.58 15.46
C PRO A 194 16.76 21.88 16.19
N PHE A 195 15.47 22.19 16.39
CA PHE A 195 15.02 23.43 17.03
C PHE A 195 14.64 23.29 18.50
N ALA A 196 14.83 22.10 19.09
CA ALA A 196 14.64 21.92 20.52
C ALA A 196 15.70 22.71 21.30
N ARG A 197 15.35 23.22 22.49
CA ARG A 197 16.28 23.95 23.36
C ARG A 197 17.49 23.08 23.72
N MET A 198 17.23 21.82 24.01
CA MET A 198 18.20 20.77 24.20
C MET A 198 17.87 19.61 23.26
N ASP A 199 18.88 18.89 22.80
CA ASP A 199 18.66 17.66 22.06
C ASP A 199 17.99 16.62 22.99
N PRO A 200 16.85 16.01 22.60
CA PRO A 200 16.22 14.98 23.43
C PRO A 200 17.10 13.80 23.78
N LEU A 201 18.07 13.44 22.92
CA LEU A 201 19.01 12.37 23.24
C LEU A 201 19.94 12.77 24.39
N ASP A 202 20.41 14.01 24.39
CA ASP A 202 21.33 14.54 25.40
C ASP A 202 20.59 14.75 26.72
N ALA A 203 19.40 15.37 26.66
CA ALA A 203 18.51 15.50 27.80
C ALA A 203 18.19 14.14 28.43
N TYR A 204 17.97 13.10 27.63
CA TYR A 204 17.76 11.74 28.13
C TYR A 204 19.01 11.18 28.82
N ARG A 205 20.19 11.32 28.21
CA ARG A 205 21.46 10.81 28.74
C ARG A 205 21.85 11.43 30.08
N GLU A 206 21.72 12.75 30.18
CA GLU A 206 22.02 13.49 31.41
C GLU A 206 21.08 13.12 32.57
N ASN A 207 19.88 12.64 32.26
CA ASN A 207 18.83 12.38 33.25
C ASN A 207 18.48 10.90 33.42
N VAL A 208 19.17 9.98 32.73
CA VAL A 208 18.85 8.53 32.79
C VAL A 208 18.99 7.95 34.19
N SER A 209 19.84 8.55 35.02
CA SER A 209 20.05 8.19 36.44
C SER A 209 18.77 8.30 37.29
N ILE A 210 17.78 9.10 36.88
CA ILE A 210 16.45 9.18 37.53
C ILE A 210 15.80 7.80 37.65
N LEU A 211 16.07 6.88 36.72
CA LEU A 211 15.55 5.51 36.75
C LEU A 211 16.11 4.67 37.90
N SER A 212 17.24 5.08 38.49
CA SER A 212 17.94 4.34 39.56
C SER A 212 17.63 4.88 40.97
N LEU A 213 16.78 5.90 41.09
CA LEU A 213 16.42 6.48 42.39
C LEU A 213 15.52 5.52 43.20
N PRO A 214 15.78 5.34 44.52
CA PRO A 214 14.95 4.51 45.38
C PRO A 214 13.57 5.16 45.61
N GLY A 215 12.49 4.43 45.30
CA GLY A 215 11.10 4.90 45.33
C GLY A 215 10.37 4.52 44.03
N ARG A 216 9.71 3.35 44.01
CA ARG A 216 9.40 2.57 42.79
C ARG A 216 8.26 3.09 41.91
N GLU A 217 7.52 4.12 42.29
CA GLU A 217 6.40 4.61 41.47
C GLU A 217 6.72 5.96 40.81
N GLY A 218 6.64 6.01 39.48
CA GLY A 218 6.70 7.25 38.71
C GLY A 218 8.08 7.72 38.23
N THR A 219 9.18 6.97 38.43
CA THR A 219 10.52 7.36 37.95
C THR A 219 10.58 7.52 36.42
N ILE A 220 9.88 6.64 35.68
CA ILE A 220 9.73 6.75 34.24
C ILE A 220 8.91 8.00 33.86
N THR A 221 7.82 8.28 34.58
CA THR A 221 7.01 9.50 34.36
C THR A 221 7.86 10.75 34.57
N ARG A 222 8.61 10.80 35.68
CA ARG A 222 9.53 11.90 35.99
C ARG A 222 10.59 12.09 34.89
N LEU A 223 11.22 11.01 34.42
CA LEU A 223 12.17 11.10 33.30
C LEU A 223 11.51 11.65 32.02
N ARG A 224 10.30 11.17 31.70
CA ARG A 224 9.54 11.62 30.51
C ARG A 224 9.24 13.12 30.59
N ASP A 225 8.81 13.59 31.75
CA ASP A 225 8.45 15.00 31.96
C ASP A 225 9.69 15.90 31.98
N THR A 226 10.79 15.46 32.60
CA THR A 226 12.08 16.16 32.59
C THR A 226 12.60 16.34 31.16
N VAL A 227 12.67 15.27 30.37
CA VAL A 227 13.14 15.34 28.98
C VAL A 227 12.23 16.22 28.11
N ALA A 228 10.91 16.12 28.29
CA ALA A 228 9.96 16.97 27.56
C ALA A 228 10.15 18.45 27.91
N SER A 229 10.33 18.77 29.19
CA SER A 229 10.54 20.14 29.68
C SER A 229 11.84 20.75 29.14
N LEU A 230 12.96 20.02 29.23
CA LEU A 230 14.27 20.50 28.79
C LEU A 230 14.35 20.74 27.28
N THR A 231 13.55 20.01 26.51
CA THR A 231 13.58 20.05 25.03
C THR A 231 12.52 20.99 24.43
N ALA A 232 11.56 21.47 25.23
CA ALA A 232 10.48 22.36 24.81
C ALA A 232 11.00 23.69 24.20
N PRO A 233 10.22 24.36 23.32
CA PRO A 233 8.87 23.98 22.84
C PRO A 233 8.85 23.05 21.62
N HIS A 234 9.99 22.90 20.92
CA HIS A 234 10.07 22.11 19.68
C HIS A 234 10.63 20.69 19.89
N GLY A 235 10.77 20.28 21.14
CA GLY A 235 11.34 19.00 21.55
C GLY A 235 10.42 17.79 21.49
N MET A 236 10.87 16.73 22.17
CA MET A 236 10.18 15.45 22.20
C MET A 236 9.00 15.52 23.21
N ALA A 237 7.86 14.96 22.84
CA ALA A 237 6.77 14.80 23.81
C ALA A 237 7.12 13.73 24.86
N ALA A 238 6.66 13.92 26.09
CA ALA A 238 6.86 12.98 27.22
C ALA A 238 6.53 11.53 26.84
N THR A 239 5.43 11.31 26.12
CA THR A 239 4.99 9.97 25.67
C THR A 239 5.94 9.29 24.67
N ALA A 240 6.82 10.04 24.00
CA ALA A 240 7.77 9.51 23.02
C ALA A 240 9.13 9.13 23.64
N VAL A 241 9.43 9.58 24.86
CA VAL A 241 10.73 9.33 25.54
C VAL A 241 10.94 7.83 25.80
N GLU A 242 9.87 7.05 26.02
CA GLU A 242 9.99 5.59 26.15
C GLU A 242 10.56 4.93 24.88
N ARG A 243 10.20 5.44 23.70
CA ARG A 243 10.73 4.92 22.43
C ARG A 243 12.19 5.32 22.23
N LEU A 244 12.56 6.53 22.67
CA LEU A 244 13.94 6.98 22.70
C LEU A 244 14.79 6.08 23.59
N ARG A 245 14.34 5.80 24.82
CA ARG A 245 15.00 4.89 25.76
C ARG A 245 15.27 3.51 25.15
N LYS A 246 14.25 2.90 24.54
CA LYS A 246 14.41 1.57 23.88
C LYS A 246 15.43 1.62 22.74
N ALA A 247 15.37 2.65 21.90
CA ALA A 247 16.30 2.80 20.79
C ALA A 247 17.74 3.08 21.26
N GLU A 248 17.90 3.84 22.34
CA GLU A 248 19.22 4.15 22.90
C GLU A 248 19.86 2.93 23.57
N ASN A 249 19.09 2.17 24.35
CA ASN A 249 19.57 0.90 24.91
C ASN A 249 19.99 -0.07 23.81
N GLU A 250 19.27 -0.10 22.68
CA GLU A 250 19.63 -0.94 21.54
C GLU A 250 20.94 -0.50 20.88
N ARG A 251 21.18 0.82 20.74
CA ARG A 251 22.46 1.35 20.22
C ARG A 251 23.62 1.01 21.14
N ILE A 252 23.48 1.28 22.43
CA ILE A 252 24.52 1.01 23.43
C ILE A 252 24.83 -0.49 23.47
N GLY A 253 23.82 -1.35 23.32
CA GLY A 253 24.02 -2.81 23.32
C GLY A 253 24.62 -3.40 22.03
N LYS A 254 24.66 -2.66 20.92
CA LYS A 254 25.09 -3.17 19.61
C LYS A 254 26.31 -2.47 19.02
N LEU A 255 26.60 -1.24 19.45
CA LEU A 255 27.75 -0.49 19.00
C LEU A 255 28.86 -0.55 20.06
N SER A 256 30.10 -0.67 19.59
CA SER A 256 31.26 -0.33 20.44
C SER A 256 31.21 1.15 20.85
N PRO A 257 31.91 1.55 21.93
CA PRO A 257 32.00 2.95 22.35
C PRO A 257 32.46 3.89 21.23
N GLU A 258 33.41 3.45 20.41
CA GLU A 258 33.95 4.19 19.27
C GLU A 258 32.91 4.35 18.17
N GLN A 259 32.26 3.26 17.74
CA GLN A 259 31.17 3.30 16.75
C GLN A 259 30.00 4.16 17.22
N TYR A 260 29.69 4.11 18.52
CA TYR A 260 28.65 4.95 19.10
C TYR A 260 29.03 6.43 18.98
N ARG A 261 30.27 6.80 19.32
CA ARG A 261 30.78 8.17 19.20
C ARG A 261 30.72 8.66 17.75
N GLU A 262 31.21 7.86 16.80
CA GLU A 262 31.14 8.19 15.38
C GLU A 262 29.70 8.40 14.88
N TRP A 263 28.77 7.54 15.30
CA TRP A 263 27.36 7.70 14.98
C TRP A 263 26.77 8.97 15.59
N TYR A 264 27.12 9.27 16.84
CA TYR A 264 26.65 10.45 17.55
C TYR A 264 27.14 11.74 16.88
N ASP A 265 28.41 11.81 16.52
CA ASP A 265 29.01 12.95 15.81
C ASP A 265 28.36 13.13 14.42
N PHE A 266 28.16 12.03 13.69
CA PHE A 266 27.43 12.05 12.42
C PHE A 266 26.01 12.60 12.60
N ARG A 267 25.29 12.13 13.62
CA ARG A 267 23.94 12.59 13.94
C ARG A 267 23.90 14.08 14.27
N GLN A 268 24.86 14.58 15.06
CA GLN A 268 24.95 16.02 15.36
C GLN A 268 25.26 16.83 14.10
N GLY A 269 26.15 16.37 13.23
CA GLY A 269 26.43 17.02 11.95
C GLY A 269 25.19 17.13 11.04
N ILE A 270 24.34 16.09 10.99
CA ILE A 270 23.04 16.17 10.28
C ILE A 270 22.10 17.16 10.98
N ARG A 271 22.01 17.12 12.31
CA ARG A 271 21.17 18.05 13.09
C ARG A 271 21.56 19.52 12.84
N GLU A 272 22.84 19.84 12.83
CA GLU A 272 23.34 21.19 12.51
C GLU A 272 22.96 21.65 11.09
N ARG A 273 23.03 20.76 10.09
CA ARG A 273 22.60 21.07 8.73
C ARG A 273 21.12 21.44 8.70
N LEU A 274 20.28 20.70 9.42
CA LEU A 274 18.84 21.02 9.54
C LEU A 274 18.60 22.36 10.26
N ILE A 275 19.42 22.69 11.27
CA ILE A 275 19.39 23.99 11.94
C ILE A 275 19.67 25.11 10.93
N ARG A 276 20.75 24.99 10.15
CA ARG A 276 21.14 25.99 9.13
C ARG A 276 20.07 26.13 8.05
N ALA A 277 19.45 25.03 7.65
CA ALA A 277 18.34 25.03 6.68
C ALA A 277 17.03 25.59 7.26
N GLY A 278 16.91 25.71 8.59
CA GLY A 278 15.66 26.13 9.24
C GLY A 278 14.50 25.15 9.02
N HIS A 279 14.78 23.90 8.62
CA HIS A 279 13.77 22.90 8.28
C HIS A 279 14.05 21.55 8.96
N ASP A 280 13.01 20.96 9.55
CA ASP A 280 13.02 19.55 9.95
C ASP A 280 11.95 18.78 9.14
N PRO A 281 12.37 17.93 8.18
CA PRO A 281 11.49 17.12 7.34
C PRO A 281 10.47 16.26 8.07
N TRP A 282 10.78 15.86 9.30
CA TRP A 282 10.04 14.84 10.07
C TRP A 282 9.41 15.38 11.35
N ALA A 283 9.61 16.66 11.67
CA ALA A 283 8.86 17.30 12.74
C ALA A 283 7.40 17.52 12.30
N GLY A 284 6.47 17.31 13.25
CA GLY A 284 5.07 17.68 13.04
C GLY A 284 4.91 19.19 12.91
N LYS A 285 3.79 19.66 12.35
CA LYS A 285 3.50 21.09 12.12
C LYS A 285 3.73 21.99 13.34
N ALA A 286 3.60 21.46 14.56
CA ALA A 286 3.80 22.18 15.82
C ALA A 286 5.27 22.28 16.27
N ARG A 287 6.21 21.57 15.61
CA ARG A 287 7.62 21.42 16.04
C ARG A 287 8.64 21.94 15.02
N THR A 288 8.19 22.33 13.83
CA THR A 288 8.99 23.08 12.85
C THR A 288 8.72 24.57 12.98
N LYS A 289 9.73 25.41 12.78
CA LYS A 289 9.48 26.83 12.48
C LYS A 289 8.61 26.91 11.22
N PRO A 290 7.55 27.75 11.19
CA PRO A 290 6.79 27.98 9.97
C PRO A 290 7.73 28.54 8.89
N GLY A 291 7.80 27.87 7.74
CA GLY A 291 8.74 28.24 6.67
C GLY A 291 8.55 27.40 5.40
N PRO A 292 9.17 27.82 4.27
CA PRO A 292 9.14 27.06 3.03
C PRO A 292 9.79 25.68 3.21
N ILE A 293 9.31 24.70 2.44
CA ILE A 293 9.86 23.34 2.47
C ILE A 293 11.29 23.37 1.92
N ASP A 294 12.26 22.94 2.73
CA ASP A 294 13.63 22.71 2.26
C ASP A 294 13.74 21.30 1.66
N TRP A 295 13.67 21.23 0.33
CA TRP A 295 13.72 19.98 -0.43
C TRP A 295 15.07 19.23 -0.28
N PRO A 296 16.24 19.90 -0.24
CA PRO A 296 17.51 19.25 0.06
C PRO A 296 17.51 18.53 1.41
N SER A 297 17.07 19.18 2.49
CA SER A 297 16.98 18.55 3.81
C SER A 297 16.03 17.35 3.81
N ARG A 298 14.90 17.42 3.07
CA ARG A 298 13.99 16.28 2.91
C ARG A 298 14.67 15.09 2.24
N ALA A 299 15.40 15.32 1.16
CA ALA A 299 16.16 14.30 0.46
C ALA A 299 17.24 13.70 1.37
N LEU A 300 18.03 14.56 2.02
CA LEU A 300 19.07 14.15 2.96
C LEU A 300 18.51 13.24 4.05
N MET A 301 17.48 13.68 4.77
CA MET A 301 16.90 12.93 5.87
C MET A 301 16.25 11.61 5.44
N ARG A 302 15.85 11.48 4.17
CA ARG A 302 15.42 10.21 3.60
C ARG A 302 16.60 9.25 3.43
N MET A 303 17.73 9.74 2.92
CA MET A 303 18.90 8.91 2.61
C MET A 303 19.71 8.51 3.85
N VAL A 304 19.78 9.36 4.88
CA VAL A 304 20.58 9.07 6.09
C VAL A 304 19.77 8.40 7.19
N GLY A 305 18.44 8.40 7.10
CA GLY A 305 17.61 8.10 8.25
C GLY A 305 17.59 6.63 8.70
N LEU A 306 17.85 5.66 7.82
CA LEU A 306 18.02 4.26 8.25
C LEU A 306 19.30 4.09 9.08
N TYR A 307 20.41 4.69 8.65
CA TYR A 307 21.65 4.70 9.43
C TYR A 307 21.48 5.43 10.77
N LEU A 308 20.76 6.56 10.81
CA LEU A 308 20.45 7.26 12.07
C LEU A 308 19.58 6.41 13.03
N GLY A 309 18.73 5.54 12.48
CA GLY A 309 17.87 4.65 13.24
C GLY A 309 18.60 3.40 13.76
N GLU A 310 19.28 2.70 12.86
CA GLU A 310 19.87 1.37 13.08
C GLU A 310 21.32 1.32 12.55
N PRO A 311 22.26 2.06 13.16
CA PRO A 311 23.64 2.19 12.66
C PRO A 311 24.42 0.88 12.57
N TRP A 312 24.02 -0.16 13.31
CA TRP A 312 24.64 -1.49 13.24
C TRP A 312 24.19 -2.32 12.03
N LYS A 313 23.11 -1.92 11.31
CA LYS A 313 22.64 -2.64 10.12
C LYS A 313 23.04 -1.97 8.81
N TYR A 314 23.21 -0.65 8.83
CA TYR A 314 23.41 0.14 7.61
C TYR A 314 24.79 0.78 7.63
N LYS A 315 25.39 0.93 6.45
CA LYS A 315 26.67 1.63 6.33
C LYS A 315 26.47 3.13 6.53
N ARG A 316 27.42 3.78 7.18
CA ARG A 316 27.46 5.23 7.30
C ARG A 316 27.54 5.86 5.90
N PRO A 317 26.65 6.80 5.55
CA PRO A 317 26.78 7.61 4.34
C PRO A 317 28.06 8.46 4.38
N THR A 318 28.80 8.50 3.28
CA THR A 318 30.02 9.33 3.17
C THR A 318 29.67 10.80 2.98
N ASP A 319 30.61 11.69 3.29
CA ASP A 319 30.41 13.13 3.09
C ASP A 319 30.23 13.49 1.60
N ALA A 320 30.93 12.78 0.70
CA ALA A 320 30.76 12.92 -0.74
C ALA A 320 29.33 12.55 -1.19
N PHE A 321 28.77 11.46 -0.65
CA PHE A 321 27.40 11.08 -0.93
C PHE A 321 26.40 12.09 -0.36
N ILE A 322 26.65 12.63 0.84
CA ILE A 322 25.82 13.69 1.40
C ILE A 322 25.85 14.94 0.53
N ALA A 323 27.01 15.33 0.01
CA ALA A 323 27.15 16.46 -0.90
C ALA A 323 26.34 16.23 -2.19
N ASP A 324 26.46 15.05 -2.79
CA ASP A 324 25.69 14.66 -3.99
C ASP A 324 24.17 14.70 -3.73
N VAL A 325 23.70 14.18 -2.59
CA VAL A 325 22.27 14.25 -2.23
C VAL A 325 21.79 15.70 -2.08
N MET A 326 22.64 16.62 -1.59
CA MET A 326 22.27 18.02 -1.44
C MET A 326 22.23 18.76 -2.78
N GLU A 327 23.15 18.44 -3.70
CA GLU A 327 23.21 19.01 -5.05
C GLU A 327 22.09 18.45 -5.95
N ASN A 328 21.94 17.13 -5.96
CA ASN A 328 21.03 16.37 -6.83
C ASN A 328 19.75 15.93 -6.11
N TYR A 329 19.31 16.70 -5.12
CA TYR A 329 18.25 16.33 -4.18
C TYR A 329 16.94 15.84 -4.82
N VAL A 330 16.59 16.32 -6.02
CA VAL A 330 15.35 15.93 -6.72
C VAL A 330 15.33 14.44 -7.01
N GLU A 331 16.47 13.84 -7.37
CA GLU A 331 16.58 12.41 -7.68
C GLU A 331 16.28 11.56 -6.45
N TYR A 332 16.77 12.05 -5.31
CA TYR A 332 16.66 11.45 -3.98
C TYR A 332 15.34 11.74 -3.26
N LEU A 333 14.43 12.53 -3.83
CA LEU A 333 13.07 12.70 -3.29
C LEU A 333 12.21 11.46 -3.54
N SER A 334 11.25 11.22 -2.62
CA SER A 334 10.20 10.22 -2.85
C SER A 334 9.28 10.67 -3.98
N ASP A 335 8.57 9.76 -4.65
CA ASP A 335 7.60 10.13 -5.70
C ASP A 335 6.52 11.09 -5.17
N LYS A 336 6.13 10.92 -3.90
CA LYS A 336 5.20 11.82 -3.22
C LYS A 336 5.80 13.22 -3.07
N ASP A 337 7.06 13.33 -2.65
CA ASP A 337 7.74 14.61 -2.51
C ASP A 337 8.07 15.24 -3.87
N LYS A 338 8.40 14.44 -4.90
CA LYS A 338 8.56 14.91 -6.29
C LYS A 338 7.28 15.55 -6.81
N ARG A 339 6.13 14.90 -6.60
CA ARG A 339 4.79 15.45 -6.95
C ARG A 339 4.46 16.70 -6.14
N LEU A 340 4.72 16.70 -4.83
CA LEU A 340 4.48 17.86 -3.98
C LEU A 340 5.35 19.05 -4.42
N ARG A 341 6.64 18.82 -4.68
CA ARG A 341 7.57 19.82 -5.21
C ARG A 341 7.09 20.37 -6.54
N ALA A 342 6.68 19.51 -7.48
CA ALA A 342 6.14 19.96 -8.77
C ALA A 342 4.91 20.86 -8.58
N ALA A 343 4.02 20.53 -7.65
CA ALA A 343 2.85 21.35 -7.32
C ALA A 343 3.21 22.67 -6.64
N THR A 344 4.23 22.70 -5.77
CA THR A 344 4.64 23.89 -5.01
C THR A 344 5.52 24.84 -5.84
N VAL A 345 6.50 24.29 -6.57
CA VAL A 345 7.47 25.06 -7.37
C VAL A 345 6.91 25.39 -8.76
N GLY A 346 6.17 24.47 -9.39
CA GLY A 346 5.56 24.69 -10.70
C GLY A 346 4.49 25.79 -10.72
N LYS A 347 3.78 26.01 -9.59
CA LYS A 347 2.83 27.12 -9.44
C LYS A 347 3.51 28.49 -9.31
N ARG A 348 4.77 28.56 -8.89
CA ARG A 348 5.51 29.83 -8.73
C ARG A 348 6.01 30.44 -10.05
N ARG A 349 5.99 29.70 -11.16
CA ARG A 349 6.42 30.18 -12.49
C ARG A 349 5.34 30.93 -13.29
N LYS A 350 4.12 31.07 -12.75
CA LYS A 350 2.98 31.73 -13.42
C LYS A 350 2.48 33.00 -12.71
N GLN A 351 3.34 33.68 -11.95
CA GLN A 351 3.08 35.03 -11.45
C GLN A 351 4.02 36.01 -12.12
#